data_AF-A0A8B2ZN86-F1
#
_entry.id   AF-A0A8B2ZN86-F1
#
_cell.length_a   1.000
_cell.length_b   1.000
_cell.length_c   1.000
_cell.angle_alpha   90.00
_cell.angle_beta   90.00
_cell.angle_gamma   90.00
#
_symmetry.space_group_name_H-M   'P 1'
#
loop_
_entity.id
_entity.type
_entity.pdbx_description
1 polymer ?
#
loop_
_entity_poly.entity_id
_entity_poly.type
_entity_poly.pdbx_seq_one_letter_code
_entity_poly.pdbx_strand_id
1 'polypeptide(L)'
;MIQIFDLLKIVTTLLDAEILAAFITGVCTIVGAVIAVQGVRKTIESNQELKNQELLKNQELKNQELLNDLDQKSEWRKELMNVASKTFMTTDDIYRVLASLRYQPHNVESDGCDFKSMTKKIYKELNEMLDTKYNRKIKQKLSEKPCFKSKDYTIYIEYIDSKIIRLYTKYLLKHHWEINIDENIWLKNQKEVIEEVKELRNNID
;
A
#
# COMPACT_ATOMS: atom_id res chain seq x y z
N MET A 1 -62.07 -26.61 69.20
CA MET A 1 -60.87 -27.30 68.68
C MET A 1 -60.72 -27.12 67.16
N ILE A 2 -61.12 -25.98 66.61
CA ILE A 2 -61.06 -25.70 65.16
C ILE A 2 -60.09 -24.52 64.90
N GLN A 3 -60.09 -23.50 65.77
CA GLN A 3 -59.23 -22.32 65.61
C GLN A 3 -57.71 -22.55 65.64
N ILE A 4 -57.21 -23.56 66.37
CA ILE A 4 -55.76 -23.84 66.46
C ILE A 4 -55.24 -24.53 65.20
N PHE A 5 -56.06 -25.40 64.58
CA PHE A 5 -55.68 -26.17 63.41
C PHE A 5 -55.61 -25.29 62.15
N ASP A 6 -56.50 -24.30 62.04
CA ASP A 6 -56.47 -23.30 60.98
C ASP A 6 -55.29 -22.33 61.13
N LEU A 7 -54.94 -21.95 62.37
CA LEU A 7 -53.74 -21.15 62.65
C LEU A 7 -52.45 -21.89 62.26
N LEU A 8 -52.37 -23.19 62.57
CA LEU A 8 -51.22 -24.02 62.24
C LEU A 8 -51.01 -24.11 60.73
N LYS A 9 -52.09 -24.26 59.95
CA LYS A 9 -52.04 -24.27 58.47
C LYS A 9 -51.61 -22.94 57.87
N ILE A 10 -52.06 -21.83 58.45
CA ILE A 10 -51.64 -20.48 58.02
C ILE A 10 -50.16 -20.26 58.31
N VAL A 11 -49.67 -20.68 59.49
CA VAL A 11 -48.25 -20.58 59.85
C VAL A 11 -47.37 -21.46 58.95
N THR A 12 -47.78 -22.70 58.65
CA THR A 12 -47.00 -23.58 57.75
C THR A 12 -46.96 -23.05 56.31
N THR A 13 -48.07 -22.51 55.80
CA THR A 13 -48.12 -21.93 54.45
C THR A 13 -47.35 -20.61 54.35
N LEU A 14 -47.33 -19.80 55.42
CA LEU A 14 -46.45 -18.64 55.54
C LEU A 14 -44.97 -19.04 55.56
N LEU A 15 -44.62 -20.08 56.32
CA LEU A 15 -43.25 -20.61 56.37
C LEU A 15 -42.78 -21.11 55.00
N ASP A 16 -43.64 -21.83 54.27
CA ASP A 16 -43.36 -22.32 52.92
C ASP A 16 -43.20 -21.17 51.91
N ALA A 17 -43.99 -20.10 52.05
CA ALA A 17 -43.90 -18.91 51.21
C ALA A 17 -42.60 -18.11 51.46
N GLU A 18 -42.17 -17.98 52.73
CA GLU A 18 -40.89 -17.34 53.09
C GLU A 18 -39.70 -18.15 52.58
N ILE A 19 -39.73 -19.48 52.72
CA ILE A 19 -38.68 -20.37 52.20
C ILE A 19 -38.62 -20.29 50.66
N LEU A 20 -39.77 -20.28 49.98
CA LEU A 20 -39.83 -20.13 48.53
C LEU A 20 -39.31 -18.75 48.07
N ALA A 21 -39.68 -17.68 48.77
CA ALA A 21 -39.20 -16.33 48.49
C ALA A 21 -37.68 -16.20 48.67
N ALA A 22 -37.12 -16.80 49.74
CA ALA A 22 -35.69 -16.84 49.98
C ALA A 22 -34.94 -17.63 48.90
N PHE A 23 -35.50 -18.76 48.45
CA PHE A 23 -34.95 -19.56 47.36
C PHE A 23 -34.94 -18.80 46.03
N ILE A 24 -36.06 -18.18 45.64
CA ILE A 24 -36.16 -17.34 44.43
C ILE A 24 -35.17 -16.18 44.48
N THR A 25 -35.07 -15.50 45.63
CA THR A 25 -34.12 -14.40 45.83
C THR A 25 -32.68 -14.86 45.69
N GLY A 26 -32.33 -16.04 46.24
CA GLY A 26 -31.01 -16.65 46.10
C GLY A 26 -30.67 -16.97 44.64
N VAL A 27 -31.61 -17.58 43.90
CA VAL A 27 -31.43 -17.87 42.46
C VAL A 27 -31.29 -16.59 41.65
N CYS A 28 -32.16 -15.59 41.87
CA CYS A 28 -32.08 -14.30 41.19
C CYS A 28 -30.75 -13.58 41.46
N THR A 29 -30.21 -13.67 42.68
CA THR A 29 -28.91 -13.07 43.04
C THR A 29 -27.76 -13.74 42.29
N ILE A 30 -27.76 -15.08 42.21
CA ILE A 30 -26.74 -15.84 41.47
C ILE A 30 -26.83 -15.53 39.96
N VAL A 31 -28.04 -15.52 39.39
CA VAL A 31 -28.26 -15.18 37.98
C VAL A 31 -27.81 -13.75 37.68
N GLY A 32 -28.14 -12.79 38.55
CA GLY A 32 -27.68 -11.41 38.42
C GLY A 32 -26.15 -11.29 38.44
N ALA A 33 -25.49 -12.04 39.34
CA ALA A 33 -24.02 -12.07 39.39
C ALA A 33 -23.40 -12.67 38.12
N VAL A 34 -23.96 -13.75 37.57
CA VAL A 34 -23.49 -14.35 36.32
C VAL A 34 -23.64 -13.38 35.14
N ILE A 35 -24.78 -12.70 35.03
CA ILE A 35 -25.02 -11.68 33.99
C ILE A 35 -24.03 -10.53 34.12
N ALA A 36 -23.75 -10.06 35.34
CA ALA A 36 -22.76 -9.00 35.58
C ALA A 36 -21.35 -9.41 35.14
N VAL A 37 -20.90 -10.62 35.48
CA VAL A 37 -19.60 -11.15 35.06
C VAL A 37 -19.52 -11.30 33.53
N GLN A 38 -20.59 -11.80 32.90
CA GLN A 38 -20.66 -11.91 31.44
C GLN A 38 -20.61 -10.53 30.77
N GLY A 39 -21.29 -9.52 31.33
CA GLY A 39 -21.24 -8.14 30.87
C GLY A 39 -19.82 -7.57 30.91
N VAL A 40 -19.15 -7.70 32.06
CA VAL A 40 -17.75 -7.24 32.22
C VAL A 40 -16.82 -7.93 31.23
N ARG A 41 -16.96 -9.25 31.06
CA ARG A 41 -16.14 -10.01 30.11
C ARG A 41 -16.30 -9.50 28.68
N LYS A 42 -17.53 -9.29 28.21
CA LYS A 42 -17.79 -8.74 26.87
C LYS A 42 -17.20 -7.34 26.70
N THR A 43 -17.30 -6.47 27.72
CA THR A 43 -16.68 -5.14 27.69
C THR A 43 -15.17 -5.21 27.60
N ILE A 44 -14.52 -6.13 28.33
CA ILE A 44 -13.06 -6.32 28.27
C ILE A 44 -12.65 -6.82 26.89
N GLU A 45 -13.34 -7.82 26.34
CA GLU A 45 -13.07 -8.38 25.00
C GLU A 45 -13.20 -7.31 23.92
N SER A 46 -14.28 -6.53 23.93
CA SER A 46 -14.48 -5.41 22.98
C SER A 46 -13.39 -4.33 23.11
N ASN A 47 -12.99 -3.96 24.33
CA ASN A 47 -11.92 -2.99 24.55
C ASN A 47 -10.55 -3.51 24.06
N GLN A 48 -10.29 -4.81 24.22
CA GLN A 48 -9.07 -5.43 23.69
C GLN A 48 -9.07 -5.44 22.16
N GLU A 49 -10.19 -5.75 21.52
CA GLU A 49 -10.33 -5.69 20.06
C GLU A 49 -10.10 -4.28 19.53
N LEU A 50 -10.71 -3.26 20.14
CA LEU A 50 -10.50 -1.86 19.77
C LEU A 50 -9.03 -1.46 19.89
N LYS A 51 -8.38 -1.81 20.99
CA LYS A 51 -6.96 -1.52 21.20
C LYS A 51 -6.07 -2.21 20.16
N ASN A 52 -6.39 -3.45 19.79
CA ASN A 52 -5.66 -4.17 18.76
C ASN A 52 -5.84 -3.51 17.38
N GLN A 53 -7.05 -3.06 17.05
CA GLN A 53 -7.33 -2.32 15.81
C GLN A 53 -6.56 -0.99 15.77
N GLU A 54 -6.55 -0.23 16.87
CA GLU A 54 -5.77 1.01 16.99
C GLU A 54 -4.26 0.75 16.83
N LEU A 55 -3.75 -0.32 17.44
CA LEU A 55 -2.34 -0.69 17.35
C LEU A 55 -1.95 -1.02 15.90
N LEU A 56 -2.77 -1.81 15.20
CA LEU A 56 -2.57 -2.13 13.78
C LEU A 56 -2.56 -0.86 12.93
N LYS A 57 -3.56 0.01 13.10
CA LYS A 57 -3.64 1.29 12.37
C LYS A 57 -2.44 2.19 12.62
N ASN A 58 -1.97 2.28 13.87
CA ASN A 58 -0.77 3.05 14.20
C ASN A 58 0.50 2.46 13.56
N GLN A 59 0.57 1.14 13.45
CA GLN A 59 1.66 0.45 12.76
C GLN A 59 1.66 0.74 11.26
N GLU A 60 0.47 0.70 10.63
CA GLU A 60 0.29 1.07 9.22
C GLU A 60 0.67 2.52 8.96
N LEU A 61 0.20 3.46 9.78
CA LEU A 61 0.56 4.88 9.69
C LEU A 61 2.07 5.08 9.81
N LYS A 62 2.72 4.44 10.78
CA LYS A 62 4.17 4.54 10.96
C LYS A 62 4.95 3.98 9.76
N ASN A 63 4.46 2.90 9.15
CA ASN A 63 5.05 2.35 7.93
C ASN A 63 4.89 3.32 6.75
N GLN A 64 3.72 3.95 6.61
CA GLN A 64 3.48 4.97 5.59
C GLN A 64 4.35 6.21 5.80
N GLU A 65 4.51 6.68 7.04
CA GLU A 65 5.42 7.77 7.39
C GLU A 65 6.87 7.43 7.02
N LEU A 66 7.33 6.21 7.35
CA LEU A 66 8.68 5.75 6.98
C LEU A 66 8.88 5.72 5.47
N LEU A 67 7.90 5.23 4.70
CA LEU A 67 7.95 5.22 3.24
C LEU A 67 8.00 6.64 2.67
N ASN A 68 7.20 7.56 3.21
CA ASN A 68 7.23 8.98 2.84
C ASN A 68 8.58 9.63 3.16
N ASP A 69 9.16 9.34 4.32
CA ASP A 69 10.49 9.82 4.72
C ASP A 69 11.59 9.31 3.76
N LEU A 70 11.51 8.05 3.34
CA LEU A 70 12.44 7.47 2.38
C LEU A 70 12.26 8.05 0.97
N ASP A 71 11.01 8.30 0.55
CA ASP A 71 10.71 9.01 -0.70
C ASP A 71 11.27 10.43 -0.67
N GLN A 72 11.00 11.17 0.41
CA GLN A 72 11.49 12.54 0.61
C GLN A 72 13.01 12.62 0.60
N LYS A 73 13.71 11.66 1.22
CA LYS A 73 15.18 11.62 1.23
C LYS A 73 15.78 11.25 -0.11
N SER A 74 15.12 10.41 -0.90
CA SER A 74 15.64 9.97 -2.20
C SER A 74 15.24 10.89 -3.35
N GLU A 75 14.19 11.70 -3.19
CA GLU A 75 13.64 12.65 -4.17
C GLU A 75 13.31 12.04 -5.55
N TRP A 76 13.30 10.72 -5.68
CA TRP A 76 13.18 10.05 -6.99
C TRP A 76 11.83 10.36 -7.65
N ARG A 77 10.73 10.46 -6.87
CA ARG A 77 9.42 10.88 -7.39
C ARG A 77 9.48 12.28 -8.00
N LYS A 78 10.15 13.21 -7.34
CA LYS A 78 10.32 14.59 -7.82
C LYS A 78 11.16 14.63 -9.10
N GLU A 79 12.22 13.83 -9.16
CA GLU A 79 13.06 13.69 -10.35
C GLU A 79 12.30 13.05 -11.52
N LEU A 80 11.50 12.01 -11.28
CA LEU A 80 10.64 11.42 -12.31
C LEU A 80 9.54 12.40 -12.77
N MET A 81 8.93 13.15 -11.86
CA MET A 81 7.98 14.21 -12.24
C MET A 81 8.64 15.26 -13.13
N ASN A 82 9.87 15.66 -12.81
CA ASN A 82 10.66 16.58 -13.63
C ASN A 82 10.85 15.99 -15.04
N VAL A 83 11.36 14.76 -15.15
CA VAL A 83 11.52 14.07 -16.45
C VAL A 83 10.19 14.00 -17.22
N ALA A 84 9.09 13.59 -16.57
CA ALA A 84 7.78 13.47 -17.21
C ALA A 84 7.24 14.82 -17.72
N SER A 85 7.60 15.92 -17.07
CA SER A 85 7.13 17.27 -17.41
C SER A 85 7.92 17.94 -18.53
N LYS A 86 9.13 17.48 -18.84
CA LYS A 86 10.01 18.11 -19.83
C LYS A 86 9.43 17.99 -21.24
N THR A 87 9.43 19.08 -22.01
CA THR A 87 9.08 19.07 -23.44
C THR A 87 10.16 18.39 -24.28
N PHE A 88 11.42 18.78 -24.06
CA PHE A 88 12.61 18.22 -24.71
C PHE A 88 13.44 17.47 -23.68
N MET A 89 13.83 16.24 -24.02
CA MET A 89 14.61 15.38 -23.13
C MET A 89 16.03 15.20 -23.65
N THR A 90 16.89 14.71 -22.76
CA THR A 90 18.31 14.50 -22.98
C THR A 90 18.69 13.10 -22.53
N THR A 91 19.85 12.58 -22.97
CA THR A 91 20.32 11.26 -22.53
C THR A 91 20.44 11.15 -21.00
N ASP A 92 20.68 12.25 -20.30
CA ASP A 92 20.71 12.31 -18.83
C ASP A 92 19.34 11.98 -18.22
N ASP A 93 18.25 12.30 -18.91
CA ASP A 93 16.89 11.96 -18.49
C ASP A 93 16.64 10.46 -18.59
N ILE A 94 17.16 9.79 -19.62
CA ILE A 94 17.12 8.32 -19.71
C ILE A 94 17.87 7.71 -18.53
N TYR A 95 19.10 8.18 -18.25
CA TYR A 95 19.88 7.69 -17.12
C TYR A 95 19.19 7.93 -15.78
N ARG A 96 18.43 9.02 -15.65
CA ARG A 96 17.64 9.30 -14.44
C ARG A 96 16.50 8.33 -14.24
N VAL A 97 15.78 7.99 -15.30
CA VAL A 97 14.73 6.96 -15.26
C VAL A 97 15.35 5.59 -14.94
N LEU A 98 16.46 5.24 -15.59
CA LEU A 98 17.18 3.98 -15.32
C LEU A 98 17.66 3.90 -13.87
N ALA A 99 18.21 4.98 -13.30
CA ALA A 99 18.62 5.03 -11.90
C ALA A 99 17.43 4.85 -10.95
N SER A 100 16.24 5.33 -11.33
CA SER A 100 15.00 5.22 -10.55
C SER A 100 14.46 3.78 -10.51
N LEU A 101 14.74 2.96 -11.52
CA LEU A 101 14.37 1.54 -11.53
C LEU A 101 15.17 0.71 -10.50
N ARG A 102 16.27 1.28 -9.95
CA ARG A 102 17.22 0.64 -9.03
C ARG A 102 17.84 -0.64 -9.65
N TYR A 103 18.82 -1.24 -8.97
CA TYR A 103 19.77 -2.24 -9.50
C TYR A 103 19.18 -3.33 -10.44
N GLN A 104 20.04 -3.84 -11.34
CA GLN A 104 19.81 -4.75 -12.48
C GLN A 104 18.47 -5.53 -12.47
N PRO A 105 17.72 -5.55 -13.59
CA PRO A 105 16.42 -6.20 -13.67
C PRO A 105 16.46 -7.64 -13.16
N HIS A 106 15.43 -8.00 -12.40
CA HIS A 106 15.30 -9.34 -11.82
C HIS A 106 15.30 -10.41 -12.95
N ASN A 107 16.11 -11.46 -12.77
CA ASN A 107 16.21 -12.58 -13.71
C ASN A 107 15.01 -13.56 -13.64
N VAL A 108 13.90 -13.14 -13.03
CA VAL A 108 12.74 -14.01 -12.83
C VAL A 108 11.90 -14.04 -14.11
N GLU A 109 11.48 -15.23 -14.52
CA GLU A 109 10.41 -15.43 -15.50
C GLU A 109 9.09 -14.98 -14.83
N SER A 110 8.74 -13.70 -15.00
CA SER A 110 7.44 -13.16 -14.59
C SER A 110 6.44 -13.31 -15.74
N ASP A 111 5.15 -13.50 -15.41
CA ASP A 111 4.02 -13.68 -16.34
C ASP A 111 3.70 -12.50 -17.29
N GLY A 112 4.68 -11.66 -17.65
CA GLY A 112 4.54 -10.60 -18.65
C GLY A 112 3.66 -9.41 -18.25
N CYS A 113 2.95 -9.50 -17.11
CA CYS A 113 1.84 -8.64 -16.72
C CYS A 113 1.95 -8.09 -15.29
N ASP A 114 3.16 -8.07 -14.71
CA ASP A 114 3.41 -7.51 -13.38
C ASP A 114 4.38 -6.31 -13.44
N PHE A 115 4.53 -5.61 -12.31
CA PHE A 115 5.46 -4.49 -12.21
C PHE A 115 6.90 -4.86 -12.59
N LYS A 116 7.35 -6.06 -12.20
CA LYS A 116 8.71 -6.53 -12.46
C LYS A 116 8.97 -6.74 -13.95
N SER A 117 8.02 -7.34 -14.67
CA SER A 117 8.08 -7.49 -16.11
C SER A 117 8.13 -6.15 -16.81
N MET A 118 7.27 -5.21 -16.38
CA MET A 118 7.20 -3.89 -17.00
C MET A 118 8.47 -3.07 -16.76
N THR A 119 9.01 -3.07 -15.53
CA THR A 119 10.28 -2.39 -15.23
C THR A 119 11.45 -3.00 -15.99
N LYS A 120 11.48 -4.33 -16.20
CA LYS A 120 12.46 -5.00 -17.06
C LYS A 120 12.33 -4.58 -18.53
N LYS A 121 11.10 -4.46 -19.04
CA LYS A 121 10.84 -3.97 -20.40
C LYS A 121 11.34 -2.53 -20.57
N ILE A 122 10.99 -1.64 -19.65
CA ILE A 122 11.45 -0.25 -19.64
C ILE A 122 12.97 -0.20 -19.60
N TYR A 123 13.61 -0.95 -18.69
CA TYR A 123 15.06 -1.01 -18.57
C TYR A 123 15.71 -1.42 -19.90
N LYS A 124 15.20 -2.48 -20.54
CA LYS A 124 15.73 -2.99 -21.80
C LYS A 124 15.58 -1.97 -22.93
N GLU A 125 14.38 -1.44 -23.16
CA GLU A 125 14.13 -0.48 -24.24
C GLU A 125 14.94 0.81 -24.07
N LEU A 126 15.08 1.31 -22.85
CA LEU A 126 15.86 2.53 -22.58
C LEU A 126 17.37 2.32 -22.77
N ASN A 127 17.92 1.16 -22.37
CA ASN A 127 19.32 0.84 -22.65
C ASN A 127 19.54 0.61 -24.15
N GLU A 128 18.65 -0.10 -24.84
CA GLU A 128 18.72 -0.28 -26.29
C GLU A 128 18.70 1.07 -27.01
N MET A 129 17.85 2.01 -26.59
CA MET A 129 17.81 3.37 -27.11
C MET A 129 19.18 4.08 -26.97
N LEU A 130 19.81 3.97 -25.79
CA LEU A 130 21.15 4.53 -25.55
C LEU A 130 22.21 3.85 -26.42
N ASP A 131 22.24 2.51 -26.46
CA ASP A 131 23.31 1.72 -27.07
C ASP A 131 23.25 1.68 -28.61
N THR A 132 22.05 1.79 -29.18
CA THR A 132 21.83 1.71 -30.62
C THR A 132 21.66 3.08 -31.27
N LYS A 133 20.74 3.90 -30.75
CA LYS A 133 20.30 5.14 -31.40
C LYS A 133 21.17 6.33 -31.02
N TYR A 134 21.51 6.47 -29.73
CA TYR A 134 22.26 7.63 -29.23
C TYR A 134 23.77 7.37 -29.05
N ASN A 135 24.22 6.12 -29.05
CA ASN A 135 25.61 5.72 -28.78
C ASN A 135 26.62 6.43 -29.69
N ARG A 136 26.32 6.57 -30.99
CA ARG A 136 27.21 7.29 -31.90
C ARG A 136 27.37 8.76 -31.49
N LYS A 137 26.28 9.44 -31.14
CA LYS A 137 26.30 10.84 -30.67
C LYS A 137 27.05 10.95 -29.34
N ILE A 138 26.85 9.99 -28.43
CA ILE A 138 27.55 9.89 -27.14
C ILE A 138 29.05 9.73 -27.35
N LYS A 139 29.48 8.74 -28.12
CA LYS A 139 30.91 8.46 -28.42
C LYS A 139 31.57 9.63 -29.13
N GLN A 140 30.90 10.23 -30.11
CA GLN A 140 31.41 11.40 -30.81
C GLN A 140 31.69 12.54 -29.81
N LYS A 141 30.70 12.89 -28.97
CA LYS A 141 30.86 13.95 -27.96
C LYS A 141 31.94 13.64 -26.92
N LEU A 142 32.11 12.38 -26.54
CA LEU A 142 33.19 11.94 -25.64
C LEU A 142 34.58 12.09 -26.29
N SER A 143 34.71 11.81 -27.59
CA SER A 143 35.98 11.93 -28.31
C SER A 143 36.42 13.37 -28.57
N GLU A 144 35.47 14.33 -28.63
CA GLU A 144 35.74 15.73 -28.97
C GLU A 144 36.46 16.52 -27.85
N LYS A 145 36.45 16.08 -26.58
CA LYS A 145 37.14 16.76 -25.46
C LYS A 145 37.58 15.82 -24.32
N PRO A 146 38.87 15.75 -23.96
CA PRO A 146 39.37 14.94 -22.83
C PRO A 146 39.13 15.55 -21.43
N CYS A 147 38.58 16.77 -21.30
CA CYS A 147 38.44 17.49 -20.02
C CYS A 147 36.95 17.73 -19.64
N PHE A 148 36.48 17.02 -18.62
CA PHE A 148 35.09 17.04 -18.09
C PHE A 148 34.72 18.30 -17.29
N LYS A 149 34.59 19.48 -17.92
CA LYS A 149 34.24 20.71 -17.16
C LYS A 149 33.13 21.63 -17.72
N SER A 150 32.57 21.42 -18.92
CA SER A 150 31.53 22.32 -19.45
C SER A 150 30.11 21.74 -19.44
N LYS A 151 29.09 22.56 -19.18
CA LYS A 151 27.65 22.23 -19.29
C LYS A 151 27.16 21.91 -20.72
N ASP A 152 28.04 21.84 -21.72
CA ASP A 152 27.72 21.69 -23.16
C ASP A 152 27.69 20.25 -23.69
N TYR A 153 27.56 19.24 -22.81
CA TYR A 153 27.50 17.82 -23.20
C TYR A 153 26.08 17.30 -23.41
N THR A 154 25.13 18.20 -23.69
CA THR A 154 23.73 17.82 -23.82
C THR A 154 23.45 17.12 -25.15
N ILE A 155 23.07 15.85 -25.08
CA ILE A 155 22.57 15.10 -26.22
C ILE A 155 21.05 15.08 -26.13
N TYR A 156 20.42 15.85 -27.00
CA TYR A 156 18.96 15.89 -27.10
C TYR A 156 18.42 14.62 -27.72
N ILE A 157 17.33 14.15 -27.14
CA ILE A 157 16.55 13.00 -27.57
C ILE A 157 15.51 13.48 -28.58
N GLU A 158 15.24 12.64 -29.58
CA GLU A 158 14.19 12.87 -30.55
C GLU A 158 12.82 12.95 -29.89
N TYR A 159 11.89 13.67 -30.51
CA TYR A 159 10.59 13.92 -29.90
C TYR A 159 9.80 12.62 -29.65
N ILE A 160 9.86 11.66 -30.58
CA ILE A 160 9.19 10.36 -30.48
C ILE A 160 9.72 9.58 -29.27
N ASP A 161 11.04 9.45 -29.15
CA ASP A 161 11.72 8.85 -27.99
C ASP A 161 11.39 9.56 -26.68
N SER A 162 11.28 10.89 -26.71
CA SER A 162 10.86 11.67 -25.54
C SER A 162 9.42 11.34 -25.11
N LYS A 163 8.50 11.03 -26.05
CA LYS A 163 7.15 10.55 -25.71
C LYS A 163 7.18 9.20 -25.02
N ILE A 164 8.05 8.30 -25.47
CA ILE A 164 8.23 6.95 -24.93
C ILE A 164 8.75 7.02 -23.49
N ILE A 165 9.82 7.78 -23.27
CA ILE A 165 10.40 8.00 -21.93
C ILE A 165 9.35 8.61 -21.00
N ARG A 166 8.57 9.58 -21.49
CA ARG A 166 7.49 10.21 -20.71
C ARG A 166 6.40 9.22 -20.33
N LEU A 167 5.98 8.35 -21.25
CA LEU A 167 4.98 7.32 -21.00
C LEU A 167 5.46 6.37 -19.90
N TYR A 168 6.69 5.86 -19.99
CA TYR A 168 7.26 5.00 -18.96
C TYR A 168 7.41 5.70 -17.61
N THR A 169 7.86 6.94 -17.62
CA THR A 169 7.98 7.73 -16.39
C THR A 169 6.63 7.92 -15.71
N LYS A 170 5.58 8.22 -16.47
CA LYS A 170 4.19 8.32 -15.96
C LYS A 170 3.70 7.00 -15.40
N TYR A 171 4.00 5.88 -16.05
CA TYR A 171 3.67 4.55 -15.52
C TYR A 171 4.34 4.30 -14.16
N LEU A 172 5.63 4.59 -14.02
CA LEU A 172 6.35 4.43 -12.74
C LEU A 172 5.73 5.30 -11.63
N LEU A 173 5.40 6.55 -11.96
CA LEU A 173 4.72 7.46 -11.04
C LEU A 173 3.33 6.97 -10.63
N LYS A 174 2.54 6.47 -11.59
CA LYS A 174 1.21 5.89 -11.33
C LYS A 174 1.34 4.67 -10.43
N HIS A 175 2.23 3.72 -10.74
CA HIS A 175 2.44 2.54 -9.92
C HIS A 175 2.73 2.88 -8.46
N HIS A 176 3.65 3.82 -8.22
CA HIS A 176 3.99 4.26 -6.87
C HIS A 176 2.81 4.91 -6.14
N TRP A 177 2.07 5.77 -6.84
CA TRP A 177 0.92 6.45 -6.26
C TRP A 177 -0.19 5.48 -5.86
N GLU A 178 -0.53 4.55 -6.74
CA GLU A 178 -1.66 3.63 -6.56
C GLU A 178 -1.36 2.59 -5.48
N ILE A 179 -0.12 2.07 -5.40
CA ILE A 179 0.30 1.18 -4.29
C ILE A 179 0.13 1.85 -2.93
N ASN A 180 0.49 3.14 -2.83
CA ASN A 180 0.42 3.87 -1.58
C ASN A 180 -1.02 4.22 -1.17
N ILE A 181 -1.98 4.20 -2.10
CA ILE A 181 -3.41 4.40 -1.82
C ILE A 181 -4.06 3.09 -1.42
N ASP A 182 -4.04 2.11 -2.32
CA ASP A 182 -4.65 0.79 -2.11
C ASP A 182 -3.93 -0.25 -2.96
N GLU A 183 -2.95 -0.91 -2.34
CA GLU A 183 -2.17 -1.98 -2.97
C GLU A 183 -3.06 -3.12 -3.50
N ASN A 184 -4.12 -3.49 -2.78
CA ASN A 184 -4.97 -4.62 -3.16
C ASN A 184 -5.79 -4.32 -4.42
N ILE A 185 -6.31 -3.10 -4.53
CA ILE A 185 -7.00 -2.64 -5.74
C ILE A 185 -6.01 -2.50 -6.89
N TRP A 186 -4.85 -1.90 -6.64
CA TRP A 186 -3.83 -1.72 -7.65
C TRP A 186 -3.36 -3.06 -8.24
N LEU A 187 -3.05 -4.06 -7.40
CA LEU A 187 -2.59 -5.36 -7.87
C LEU A 187 -3.62 -6.08 -8.76
N LYS A 188 -4.93 -5.85 -8.53
CA LYS A 188 -6.01 -6.39 -9.39
C LYS A 188 -6.05 -5.69 -10.75
N ASN A 189 -5.88 -4.38 -10.77
CA ASN A 189 -6.04 -3.55 -11.98
C ASN A 189 -4.72 -3.35 -12.75
N GLN A 190 -3.58 -3.70 -12.15
CA GLN A 190 -2.25 -3.44 -12.70
C GLN A 190 -2.08 -4.03 -14.11
N LYS A 191 -2.63 -5.23 -14.35
CA LYS A 191 -2.53 -5.89 -15.64
C LYS A 191 -3.15 -5.05 -16.76
N GLU A 192 -4.33 -4.49 -16.54
CA GLU A 192 -5.02 -3.63 -17.51
C GLU A 192 -4.20 -2.38 -17.82
N VAL A 193 -3.66 -1.73 -16.79
CA VAL A 193 -2.80 -0.53 -16.95
C VAL A 193 -1.52 -0.87 -17.73
N ILE A 194 -0.93 -2.05 -17.49
CA ILE A 194 0.26 -2.49 -18.24
C ILE A 194 -0.07 -2.69 -19.73
N GLU A 195 -1.21 -3.30 -20.04
CA GLU A 195 -1.65 -3.46 -21.43
C GLU A 195 -1.94 -2.12 -22.10
N GLU A 196 -2.62 -1.20 -21.42
CA GLU A 196 -2.81 0.18 -21.91
C GLU A 196 -1.48 0.86 -22.23
N VAL A 197 -0.49 0.75 -21.35
CA VAL A 197 0.84 1.32 -21.59
C VAL A 197 1.55 0.66 -22.76
N LYS A 198 1.39 -0.66 -22.96
CA LYS A 198 1.95 -1.36 -24.13
C LYS A 198 1.30 -0.89 -25.43
N GLU A 199 -0.02 -0.73 -25.45
CA GLU A 199 -0.76 -0.20 -26.60
C GLU A 199 -0.34 1.24 -26.93
N LEU A 200 -0.34 2.12 -25.93
CA LEU A 200 0.12 3.51 -26.09
C LEU A 200 1.57 3.57 -26.57
N ARG A 201 2.43 2.67 -26.11
CA ARG A 201 3.83 2.58 -26.55
C ARG A 201 3.95 2.19 -28.02
N ASN A 202 3.15 1.23 -28.47
CA ASN A 202 3.14 0.74 -29.85
C ASN A 202 2.53 1.77 -30.81
N ASN A 203 1.62 2.63 -30.33
CA ASN A 203 1.03 3.71 -31.11
C ASN A 203 1.95 4.96 -31.24
N ILE A 204 3.11 4.95 -30.58
CA ILE A 204 4.13 5.98 -30.74
C ILE A 204 5.14 5.47 -31.77
N ASP A 205 4.81 5.70 -33.05
CA ASP A 205 5.72 5.55 -34.19
C ASP A 205 6.58 6.80 -34.39
#